data_AF-A0A1W0W7B5-F1
#
_entry.id   AF-A0A1W0W7B5-F1
#
_cell.length_a   1.000
_cell.length_b   1.000
_cell.length_c   1.000
_cell.angle_alpha   90.00
_cell.angle_beta   90.00
_cell.angle_gamma   90.00
#
_symmetry.space_group_name_H-M   'P 1'
#
loop_
_entity.id
_entity.type
_entity.pdbx_description
1 polymer ?
#
loop_
_entity_poly.entity_id
_entity_poly.type
_entity_poly.pdbx_seq_one_letter_code
_entity_poly.pdbx_strand_id
1 'polypeptide(L)'
;MYILLLLPVVVLASSASSAATADGSFITWDDLSIPTAAAVQAGGVGGGGVKAAARGGSHDLDTIVVSQDGTGHSRTVQGAVDMVPAGNRRRVKILVRPGVYREKVTVPITKPFVSLIGMGSGRTVITWNARASDIDHRSGHQVGTFYSASVAVEADYFCASHITFENSAPAAPPGAVGQQAVALRLSGDKTMLYRCRILGTQDTLFDNIGRHFLYNCEIQGSIDFIFGNARSLYQVRKYSTP
;
A
#
# COMPACT_ATOMS: atom_id res chain seq x y z
N MET A 1 -34.92 -2.20 -9.36
CA MET A 1 -34.84 -1.81 -10.79
C MET A 1 -33.39 -1.47 -11.07
N TYR A 2 -32.61 -2.42 -11.59
CA TYR A 2 -31.18 -2.24 -11.85
C TYR A 2 -30.99 -1.80 -13.31
N ILE A 3 -30.39 -0.63 -13.52
CA ILE A 3 -30.04 -0.13 -14.85
C ILE A 3 -28.64 -0.64 -15.18
N LEU A 4 -28.56 -1.54 -16.16
CA LEU A 4 -27.33 -2.06 -16.72
C LEU A 4 -26.90 -1.15 -17.88
N LEU A 5 -25.80 -0.40 -17.72
CA LEU A 5 -25.23 0.41 -18.79
C LEU A 5 -24.16 -0.40 -19.53
N LEU A 6 -24.43 -0.75 -20.79
CA LEU A 6 -23.49 -1.39 -21.71
C LEU A 6 -22.93 -0.32 -22.66
N LEU A 7 -21.61 -0.11 -22.63
CA LEU A 7 -20.89 0.68 -23.64
C LEU A 7 -20.01 -0.26 -24.49
N PRO A 8 -19.87 -0.01 -25.80
CA PRO A 8 -19.15 -0.86 -26.73
C PRO A 8 -17.64 -0.86 -26.46
N VAL A 9 -17.04 -2.05 -26.52
CA VAL A 9 -15.62 -2.31 -26.32
C VAL A 9 -14.88 -2.13 -27.65
N VAL A 10 -13.91 -1.22 -27.70
CA VAL A 10 -12.91 -1.18 -28.76
C VAL A 10 -11.69 -1.96 -28.28
N VAL A 11 -11.41 -3.09 -28.93
CA VAL A 11 -10.20 -3.90 -28.67
C VAL A 11 -9.08 -3.38 -29.55
N LEU A 12 -8.09 -2.71 -28.96
CA LEU A 12 -6.81 -2.46 -29.61
C LEU A 12 -5.80 -3.48 -29.07
N ALA A 13 -5.36 -4.38 -29.93
CA ALA A 13 -4.22 -5.24 -29.65
C ALA A 13 -2.94 -4.42 -29.83
N SER A 14 -2.11 -4.32 -28.80
CA SER A 14 -0.74 -3.82 -28.92
C SER A 14 0.23 -4.86 -28.39
N SER A 15 1.11 -5.35 -29.25
CA SER A 15 2.31 -6.09 -28.86
C SER A 15 3.27 -5.13 -28.13
N ALA A 16 3.42 -5.32 -26.82
CA ALA A 16 4.40 -4.57 -26.06
C ALA A 16 5.79 -5.16 -26.31
N SER A 17 6.56 -4.53 -27.20
CA SER A 17 8.03 -4.68 -27.20
C SER A 17 8.59 -3.95 -25.98
N SER A 18 9.49 -4.59 -25.24
CA SER A 18 10.18 -4.02 -24.08
C SER A 18 11.10 -2.87 -24.51
N ALA A 19 10.57 -1.65 -24.57
CA ALA A 19 11.35 -0.44 -24.66
C ALA A 19 11.33 0.23 -23.29
N ALA A 20 12.40 0.05 -22.52
CA ALA A 20 12.68 0.89 -21.36
C ALA A 20 12.82 2.34 -21.86
N THR A 21 11.88 3.21 -21.50
CA THR A 21 11.92 4.63 -21.87
C THR A 21 12.64 5.43 -20.78
N ALA A 22 13.56 6.28 -21.22
CA ALA A 22 14.72 6.77 -20.50
C ALA A 22 14.50 7.99 -19.56
N ASP A 23 13.32 8.14 -18.94
CA ASP A 23 13.05 9.28 -18.03
C ASP A 23 12.53 8.88 -16.63
N GLY A 24 12.26 7.58 -16.38
CA GLY A 24 11.85 7.11 -15.04
C GLY A 24 10.53 7.72 -14.50
N SER A 25 9.78 8.44 -15.33
CA SER A 25 8.59 9.23 -14.97
C SER A 25 7.28 8.44 -15.02
N PHE A 26 7.33 7.13 -15.30
CA PHE A 26 6.20 6.22 -15.38
C PHE A 26 6.35 5.04 -14.43
N ILE A 27 5.23 4.60 -13.85
CA ILE A 27 5.15 3.34 -13.09
C ILE A 27 5.01 2.17 -14.06
N THR A 28 5.73 1.10 -13.79
CA THR A 28 5.82 -0.11 -14.61
C THR A 28 5.46 -1.38 -13.84
N TRP A 29 5.21 -2.46 -14.61
CA TRP A 29 5.55 -3.86 -14.31
C TRP A 29 6.42 -4.08 -13.05
N ASP A 30 7.64 -3.61 -13.18
CA ASP A 30 8.72 -3.99 -12.30
C ASP A 30 8.60 -3.26 -10.96
N ASP A 31 7.97 -2.09 -10.90
CA ASP A 31 7.76 -1.35 -9.66
C ASP A 31 6.83 -2.09 -8.69
N LEU A 32 5.98 -2.99 -9.19
CA LEU A 32 4.99 -3.75 -8.42
C LEU A 32 5.47 -5.17 -8.04
N SER A 33 6.72 -5.53 -8.36
CA SER A 33 7.26 -6.88 -8.13
C SER A 33 8.71 -6.86 -7.65
N ILE A 34 9.10 -7.91 -6.91
CA ILE A 34 10.49 -8.14 -6.52
C ILE A 34 11.16 -9.02 -7.58
N PRO A 35 12.38 -8.70 -8.04
CA PRO A 35 13.13 -9.57 -8.94
C PRO A 35 13.28 -10.98 -8.34
N THR A 36 13.11 -12.01 -9.16
CA THR A 36 13.09 -13.41 -8.74
C THR A 36 14.31 -13.80 -7.88
N ALA A 37 15.50 -13.27 -8.17
CA ALA A 37 16.72 -13.53 -7.40
C ALA A 37 16.64 -13.04 -5.94
N ALA A 38 16.01 -11.88 -5.70
CA ALA A 38 15.79 -11.36 -4.35
C ALA A 38 14.65 -12.10 -3.62
N ALA A 39 13.64 -12.58 -4.36
CA ALA A 39 12.58 -13.41 -3.81
C ALA A 39 13.08 -14.78 -3.31
N VAL A 40 14.08 -15.37 -3.99
CA VAL A 40 14.73 -16.63 -3.58
C VAL A 40 15.47 -16.47 -2.25
N GLN A 41 16.20 -15.37 -2.06
CA GLN A 41 16.84 -15.10 -0.77
C GLN A 41 15.84 -14.80 0.34
N ALA A 42 14.66 -14.26 0.01
CA ALA A 42 13.59 -14.02 0.96
C ALA A 42 12.80 -15.29 1.37
N GLY A 43 12.88 -16.38 0.59
CA GLY A 43 12.10 -17.62 0.77
C GLY A 43 12.82 -18.80 1.43
N GLY A 44 14.08 -18.65 1.83
CA GLY A 44 14.88 -19.73 2.42
C GLY A 44 14.53 -20.02 3.89
N VAL A 45 13.80 -21.11 4.15
CA VAL A 45 13.75 -21.79 5.46
C VAL A 45 14.86 -22.84 5.46
N GLY A 46 15.93 -22.62 6.23
CA GLY A 46 17.01 -23.60 6.39
C GLY A 46 18.21 -23.02 7.16
N GLY A 47 18.46 -23.57 8.34
CA GLY A 47 19.52 -23.13 9.25
C GLY A 47 20.93 -23.24 8.67
N GLY A 48 21.77 -22.28 9.08
CA GLY A 48 23.18 -22.22 8.77
C GLY A 48 23.69 -20.80 8.96
N GLY A 49 24.28 -20.53 10.13
CA GLY A 49 24.78 -19.21 10.48
C GLY A 49 25.82 -18.73 9.47
N VAL A 50 25.53 -17.60 8.81
CA VAL A 50 26.53 -16.82 8.11
C VAL A 50 26.59 -15.48 8.82
N LYS A 51 27.69 -15.24 9.54
CA LYS A 51 28.00 -13.93 10.11
C LYS A 51 28.06 -12.92 8.96
N ALA A 52 27.09 -12.03 8.89
CA ALA A 52 27.17 -10.86 8.00
C ALA A 52 28.32 -9.99 8.48
N ALA A 53 29.42 -9.99 7.71
CA ALA A 53 30.49 -9.03 7.87
C ALA A 53 29.92 -7.65 7.53
N ALA A 54 29.85 -6.77 8.53
CA ALA A 54 29.54 -5.37 8.33
C ALA A 54 30.61 -4.76 7.41
N ARG A 55 30.22 -4.37 6.21
CA ARG A 55 30.97 -3.40 5.40
C ARG A 55 30.14 -2.13 5.33
N GLY A 56 30.63 -1.08 5.97
CA GLY A 56 30.13 0.27 5.80
C GLY A 56 30.36 0.77 4.37
N GLY A 57 29.34 1.40 3.81
CA GLY A 57 29.29 2.00 2.48
C GLY A 57 27.83 2.13 2.06
N SER A 58 27.40 3.36 1.73
CA SER A 58 26.03 3.82 1.36
C SER A 58 24.96 2.73 1.18
N HIS A 59 23.91 2.78 2.00
CA HIS A 59 22.76 1.87 1.97
C HIS A 59 21.97 1.96 0.64
N ASP A 60 22.48 1.30 -0.39
CA ASP A 60 21.86 1.15 -1.70
C ASP A 60 21.06 -0.15 -1.77
N LEU A 61 20.16 -0.34 -0.82
CA LEU A 61 19.25 -1.48 -0.85
C LEU A 61 18.06 -1.14 -1.75
N ASP A 62 18.09 -1.62 -3.00
CA ASP A 62 16.93 -1.57 -3.89
C ASP A 62 15.73 -2.33 -3.31
N THR A 63 15.98 -3.27 -2.39
CA THR A 63 14.96 -4.04 -1.69
C THR A 63 15.21 -4.11 -0.19
N ILE A 64 14.26 -3.60 0.59
CA ILE A 64 14.17 -3.71 2.04
C ILE A 64 13.17 -4.84 2.36
N VAL A 65 13.49 -5.70 3.34
CA VAL A 65 12.68 -6.89 3.65
C VAL A 65 12.13 -6.71 5.06
N VAL A 66 10.83 -6.86 5.21
CA VAL A 66 10.13 -6.79 6.49
C VAL A 66 9.76 -8.21 6.92
N SER A 67 10.14 -8.58 8.14
CA SER A 67 9.88 -9.89 8.72
C SER A 67 9.73 -9.81 10.23
N GLN A 68 8.57 -10.22 10.77
CA GLN A 68 8.29 -10.13 12.22
C GLN A 68 9.22 -11.02 13.07
N ASP A 69 9.74 -12.12 12.50
CA ASP A 69 10.71 -13.02 13.13
C ASP A 69 12.15 -12.46 13.20
N GLY A 70 12.39 -11.27 12.63
CA GLY A 70 13.70 -10.63 12.60
C GLY A 70 14.68 -11.17 11.56
N THR A 71 14.25 -12.05 10.65
CA THR A 71 15.10 -12.56 9.55
C THR A 71 15.15 -11.61 8.34
N GLY A 72 14.54 -10.43 8.44
CA GLY A 72 14.57 -9.36 7.44
C GLY A 72 15.39 -8.16 7.90
N HIS A 73 15.40 -7.10 7.10
CA HIS A 73 16.05 -5.83 7.41
C HIS A 73 15.30 -5.06 8.53
N SER A 74 13.96 -5.14 8.55
CA SER A 74 13.10 -4.54 9.57
C SER A 74 12.09 -5.54 10.13
N ARG A 75 11.68 -5.38 11.39
CA ARG A 75 10.56 -6.13 11.99
C ARG A 75 9.20 -5.49 11.73
N THR A 76 9.19 -4.20 11.43
CA THR A 76 7.99 -3.38 11.23
C THR A 76 7.99 -2.75 9.85
N VAL A 77 6.80 -2.46 9.33
CA VAL A 77 6.64 -1.79 8.03
C VAL A 77 7.09 -0.34 8.14
N GLN A 78 6.71 0.38 9.20
CA GLN A 78 7.17 1.75 9.43
C GLN A 78 8.70 1.81 9.51
N GLY A 79 9.34 0.87 10.20
CA GLY A 79 10.81 0.83 10.29
C GLY A 79 11.49 0.66 8.93
N ALA A 80 10.86 -0.07 7.99
CA ALA A 80 11.36 -0.19 6.62
C ALA A 80 11.14 1.09 5.79
N VAL A 81 10.01 1.77 5.98
CA VAL A 81 9.79 3.10 5.41
C VAL A 81 10.81 4.10 5.95
N ASP A 82 11.16 4.00 7.22
CA ASP A 82 12.13 4.87 7.90
C ASP A 82 13.54 4.75 7.30
N MET A 83 13.92 3.56 6.82
CA MET A 83 15.19 3.32 6.12
C MET A 83 15.29 3.98 4.74
N VAL A 84 14.17 4.33 4.10
CA VAL A 84 14.19 5.06 2.81
C VAL A 84 14.67 6.50 3.07
N PRO A 85 15.69 7.00 2.34
CA PRO A 85 16.21 8.35 2.57
C PRO A 85 15.19 9.43 2.19
N ALA A 86 15.22 10.54 2.90
CA ALA A 86 14.45 11.72 2.50
C ALA A 86 14.99 12.28 1.16
N GLY A 87 14.10 12.82 0.33
CA GLY A 87 14.43 13.27 -1.02
C GLY A 87 14.77 12.14 -1.98
N ASN A 88 14.29 10.91 -1.71
CA ASN A 88 14.53 9.75 -2.56
C ASN A 88 14.17 10.03 -4.03
N ARG A 89 15.00 9.58 -4.97
CA ARG A 89 14.79 9.82 -6.42
C ARG A 89 14.74 8.53 -7.24
N ARG A 90 14.85 7.37 -6.57
CA ARG A 90 14.93 6.04 -7.18
C ARG A 90 13.92 5.12 -6.54
N ARG A 91 13.45 4.12 -7.29
CA ARG A 91 12.53 3.12 -6.76
C ARG A 91 13.16 2.35 -5.61
N VAL A 92 12.57 2.41 -4.41
CA VAL A 92 12.92 1.52 -3.28
C VAL A 92 11.76 0.57 -3.04
N LYS A 93 12.05 -0.74 -3.08
CA LYS A 93 11.05 -1.79 -2.90
C LYS A 93 11.09 -2.31 -1.46
N ILE A 94 9.95 -2.34 -0.80
CA ILE A 94 9.78 -2.89 0.54
C ILE A 94 8.96 -4.18 0.39
N LEU A 95 9.65 -5.32 0.50
CA LEU A 95 9.03 -6.63 0.52
C LEU A 95 8.54 -6.94 1.94
N VAL A 96 7.23 -7.09 2.10
CA VAL A 96 6.61 -7.46 3.37
C VAL A 96 6.30 -8.95 3.34
N ARG A 97 6.95 -9.73 4.21
CA ARG A 97 6.66 -11.16 4.35
C ARG A 97 5.28 -11.41 4.97
N PRO A 98 4.70 -12.61 4.78
CA PRO A 98 3.42 -12.97 5.38
C PRO A 98 3.38 -12.71 6.89
N GLY A 99 2.26 -12.15 7.35
CA GLY A 99 2.07 -11.76 8.74
C GLY A 99 0.96 -10.71 8.90
N VAL A 100 0.57 -10.49 10.15
CA VAL A 100 -0.34 -9.40 10.55
C VAL A 100 0.49 -8.35 11.30
N TYR A 101 0.70 -7.21 10.65
CA TYR A 101 1.48 -6.09 11.14
C TYR A 101 0.53 -5.09 11.80
N ARG A 102 0.48 -5.11 13.14
CA ARG A 102 -0.37 -4.22 13.94
C ARG A 102 0.35 -2.92 14.26
N GLU A 103 0.35 -2.00 13.31
CA GLU A 103 1.07 -0.73 13.41
C GLU A 103 0.42 0.34 12.52
N LYS A 104 0.64 1.61 12.87
CA LYS A 104 0.36 2.72 11.95
C LYS A 104 1.55 2.94 11.04
N VAL A 105 1.29 3.14 9.75
CA VAL A 105 2.33 3.41 8.75
C VAL A 105 2.06 4.75 8.08
N THR A 106 3.08 5.60 8.00
CA THR A 106 3.09 6.81 7.20
C THR A 106 4.25 6.75 6.21
N VAL A 107 3.93 6.85 4.92
CA VAL A 107 4.92 7.07 3.85
C VAL A 107 4.93 8.57 3.57
N PRO A 108 5.87 9.33 4.17
CA PRO A 108 5.83 10.78 4.15
C PRO A 108 6.11 11.33 2.76
N ILE A 109 5.62 12.54 2.47
CA ILE A 109 5.83 13.25 1.19
C ILE A 109 7.32 13.36 0.79
N THR A 110 8.22 13.34 1.77
CA THR A 110 9.67 13.41 1.57
C THR A 110 10.29 12.11 1.03
N LYS A 111 9.52 11.01 0.88
CA LYS A 111 10.01 9.70 0.46
C LYS A 111 9.25 9.18 -0.78
N PRO A 112 9.32 9.87 -1.93
CA PRO A 112 8.68 9.40 -3.16
C PRO A 112 9.33 8.11 -3.68
N PHE A 113 8.70 7.48 -4.67
CA PHE A 113 9.19 6.26 -5.32
C PHE A 113 9.34 5.04 -4.40
N VAL A 114 8.45 4.88 -3.41
CA VAL A 114 8.38 3.67 -2.58
C VAL A 114 7.41 2.67 -3.17
N SER A 115 7.80 1.39 -3.20
CA SER A 115 6.91 0.27 -3.51
C SER A 115 6.73 -0.63 -2.31
N LEU A 116 5.49 -0.89 -1.89
CA LEU A 116 5.17 -1.80 -0.81
C LEU A 116 4.57 -3.11 -1.37
N ILE A 117 5.34 -4.20 -1.31
CA ILE A 117 5.02 -5.45 -2.01
C ILE A 117 4.81 -6.55 -0.98
N GLY A 118 3.59 -7.10 -0.89
CA GLY A 118 3.29 -8.27 -0.08
C GLY A 118 3.48 -9.59 -0.81
N MET A 119 3.40 -10.70 -0.08
CA MET A 119 3.48 -12.07 -0.64
C MET A 119 2.09 -12.73 -0.80
N GLY A 120 1.08 -11.91 -1.03
CA GLY A 120 -0.33 -12.30 -1.16
C GLY A 120 -1.20 -11.50 -0.20
N SER A 121 -2.28 -10.90 -0.72
CA SER A 121 -3.13 -9.99 0.05
C SER A 121 -3.83 -10.69 1.22
N GLY A 122 -4.23 -11.96 1.09
CA GLY A 122 -4.75 -12.75 2.21
C GLY A 122 -3.69 -13.20 3.24
N ARG A 123 -2.40 -12.94 2.99
CA ARG A 123 -1.29 -13.41 3.82
C ARG A 123 -0.48 -12.27 4.45
N THR A 124 -0.59 -11.06 3.92
CA THR A 124 0.19 -9.89 4.35
C THR A 124 -0.78 -8.76 4.66
N VAL A 125 -0.95 -8.43 5.94
CA VAL A 125 -1.96 -7.48 6.42
C VAL A 125 -1.29 -6.41 7.27
N ILE A 126 -1.51 -5.14 6.95
CA ILE A 126 -1.17 -4.00 7.81
C ILE A 126 -2.48 -3.48 8.40
N THR A 127 -2.57 -3.45 9.72
CA THR A 127 -3.81 -3.17 10.42
C THR A 127 -3.62 -2.26 11.63
N TRP A 128 -4.58 -1.38 11.85
CA TRP A 128 -4.75 -0.58 13.05
C TRP A 128 -6.25 -0.44 13.34
N ASN A 129 -6.65 0.30 14.38
CA ASN A 129 -8.05 0.38 14.80
C ASN A 129 -8.45 1.78 15.32
N ALA A 130 -7.76 2.82 14.87
CA ALA A 130 -8.07 4.19 15.30
C ALA A 130 -9.36 4.68 14.65
N ARG A 131 -10.17 5.39 15.44
CA ARG A 131 -11.38 6.10 15.01
C ARG A 131 -11.17 7.60 15.12
N ALA A 132 -11.94 8.37 14.37
CA ALA A 132 -11.89 9.83 14.42
C ALA A 132 -12.14 10.39 15.83
N SER A 133 -13.00 9.76 16.62
CA SER A 133 -13.33 10.17 18.00
C SER A 133 -12.27 9.80 19.04
N ASP A 134 -11.31 8.92 18.70
CA ASP A 134 -10.28 8.52 19.66
C ASP A 134 -9.41 9.73 20.02
N ILE A 135 -8.91 9.77 21.25
CA ILE A 135 -8.10 10.88 21.75
C ILE A 135 -6.62 10.59 21.46
N ASP A 136 -5.97 11.49 20.72
CA ASP A 136 -4.53 11.47 20.59
C ASP A 136 -3.89 11.90 21.92
N HIS A 137 -3.17 10.98 22.56
CA HIS A 137 -2.56 11.23 23.87
C HIS A 137 -1.50 12.34 23.87
N ARG A 138 -0.97 12.72 22.70
CA ARG A 138 0.04 13.80 22.61
C ARG A 138 -0.61 15.17 22.57
N SER A 139 -1.63 15.35 21.73
CA SER A 139 -2.33 16.63 21.58
C SER A 139 -3.50 16.82 22.56
N GLY A 140 -4.05 15.74 23.09
CA GLY A 140 -5.28 15.76 23.90
C GLY A 140 -6.55 15.99 23.07
N HIS A 141 -6.44 16.07 21.75
CA HIS A 141 -7.56 16.29 20.85
C HIS A 141 -8.02 15.00 20.18
N GLN A 142 -9.22 15.01 19.63
CA GLN A 142 -9.69 13.94 18.77
C GLN A 142 -8.76 13.79 17.56
N VAL A 143 -8.45 12.55 17.21
CA VAL A 143 -7.62 12.19 16.06
C VAL A 143 -8.23 12.74 14.75
N GLY A 144 -9.56 12.71 14.64
CA GLY A 144 -10.28 13.08 13.43
C GLY A 144 -10.12 12.06 12.29
N THR A 145 -10.94 12.16 11.26
CA THR A 145 -10.92 11.22 10.13
C THR A 145 -9.54 11.13 9.47
N PHE A 146 -8.90 12.28 9.24
CA PHE A 146 -7.63 12.36 8.53
C PHE A 146 -6.50 11.55 9.19
N TYR A 147 -6.37 11.63 10.51
CA TYR A 147 -5.34 10.92 11.25
C TYR A 147 -5.79 9.53 11.73
N SER A 148 -7.04 9.12 11.48
CA SER A 148 -7.52 7.76 11.81
C SER A 148 -6.90 6.67 10.93
N ALA A 149 -6.29 7.03 9.81
CA ALA A 149 -5.70 6.12 8.83
C ALA A 149 -4.73 5.11 9.46
N SER A 150 -4.95 3.81 9.22
CA SER A 150 -3.97 2.75 9.53
C SER A 150 -2.71 2.94 8.69
N VAL A 151 -2.87 3.21 7.40
CA VAL A 151 -1.77 3.56 6.49
C VAL A 151 -2.06 4.89 5.80
N ALA A 152 -1.13 5.83 5.92
CA ALA A 152 -1.17 7.12 5.25
C ALA A 152 -0.02 7.22 4.23
N VAL A 153 -0.37 7.46 2.97
CA VAL A 153 0.59 7.63 1.88
C VAL A 153 0.52 9.07 1.40
N GLU A 154 1.60 9.81 1.63
CA GLU A 154 1.75 11.22 1.23
C GLU A 154 2.80 11.38 0.11
N ALA A 155 3.55 10.32 -0.17
CA ALA A 155 4.61 10.26 -1.15
C ALA A 155 4.10 10.08 -2.58
N ASP A 156 4.69 10.83 -3.51
CA ASP A 156 4.43 10.68 -4.94
C ASP A 156 5.03 9.36 -5.50
N TYR A 157 4.43 8.86 -6.57
CA TYR A 157 4.84 7.63 -7.27
C TYR A 157 4.81 6.38 -6.38
N PHE A 158 4.01 6.39 -5.31
CA PHE A 158 3.85 5.23 -4.45
C PHE A 158 3.21 4.07 -5.21
N CYS A 159 3.72 2.86 -4.96
CA CYS A 159 3.13 1.64 -5.49
C CYS A 159 2.84 0.67 -4.35
N ALA A 160 1.78 -0.12 -4.47
CA ALA A 160 1.64 -1.30 -3.64
C ALA A 160 1.07 -2.49 -4.41
N SER A 161 1.49 -3.69 -4.04
CA SER A 161 0.91 -4.91 -4.60
C SER A 161 0.77 -6.04 -3.59
N HIS A 162 -0.28 -6.85 -3.77
CA HIS A 162 -0.51 -8.08 -3.00
C HIS A 162 -0.46 -7.92 -1.47
N ILE A 163 -0.99 -6.80 -0.96
CA ILE A 163 -1.04 -6.47 0.46
C ILE A 163 -2.44 -6.02 0.87
N THR A 164 -2.82 -6.28 2.11
CA THR A 164 -4.07 -5.79 2.71
C THR A 164 -3.79 -4.61 3.62
N PHE A 165 -4.54 -3.53 3.43
CA PHE A 165 -4.62 -2.40 4.34
C PHE A 165 -5.95 -2.47 5.09
N GLU A 166 -5.91 -2.49 6.41
CA GLU A 166 -7.10 -2.70 7.24
C GLU A 166 -7.21 -1.64 8.34
N ASN A 167 -8.43 -1.16 8.57
CA ASN A 167 -8.81 -0.59 9.86
C ASN A 167 -9.82 -1.52 10.53
N SER A 168 -9.40 -2.15 11.64
CA SER A 168 -10.18 -3.15 12.36
C SER A 168 -11.05 -2.55 13.47
N ALA A 169 -11.32 -1.24 13.43
CA ALA A 169 -12.31 -0.63 14.33
C ALA A 169 -13.68 -1.28 14.10
N PRO A 170 -14.43 -1.59 15.17
CA PRO A 170 -15.74 -2.22 15.05
C PRO A 170 -16.73 -1.30 14.34
N ALA A 171 -17.69 -1.89 13.63
CA ALA A 171 -18.77 -1.14 13.01
C ALA A 171 -19.57 -0.38 14.09
N ALA A 172 -19.85 0.88 13.79
CA ALA A 172 -20.58 1.76 14.68
C ALA A 172 -22.08 1.44 14.72
N PRO A 173 -22.76 1.58 15.87
CA PRO A 173 -24.21 1.56 15.90
C PRO A 173 -24.78 2.78 15.14
N PRO A 174 -26.00 2.69 14.59
CA PRO A 174 -26.65 3.81 13.93
C PRO A 174 -26.69 5.07 14.80
N GLY A 175 -26.33 6.23 14.23
CA GLY A 175 -26.34 7.52 14.93
C GLY A 175 -25.09 7.82 15.77
N ALA A 176 -24.12 6.91 15.86
CA ALA A 176 -22.85 7.20 16.53
C ALA A 176 -22.05 8.27 15.78
N VAL A 177 -21.44 9.20 16.51
CA VAL A 177 -20.65 10.30 15.96
C VAL A 177 -19.16 10.00 16.11
N GLY A 178 -18.36 10.40 15.12
CA GLY A 178 -16.90 10.30 15.18
C GLY A 178 -16.35 8.88 14.98
N GLN A 179 -17.13 7.94 14.45
CA GLN A 179 -16.71 6.55 14.29
C GLN A 179 -16.02 6.24 12.94
N GLN A 180 -15.71 7.28 12.15
CA GLN A 180 -14.94 7.13 10.92
C GLN A 180 -13.58 6.47 11.21
N ALA A 181 -13.19 5.51 10.39
CA ALA A 181 -12.03 4.65 10.66
C ALA A 181 -11.32 4.27 9.35
N VAL A 182 -10.39 5.13 8.94
CA VAL A 182 -9.70 5.01 7.65
C VAL A 182 -8.71 3.85 7.66
N ALA A 183 -8.76 2.97 6.66
CA ALA A 183 -7.78 1.90 6.45
C ALA A 183 -6.57 2.39 5.65
N LEU A 184 -6.84 3.09 4.55
CA LEU A 184 -5.82 3.66 3.68
C LEU A 184 -6.17 5.10 3.31
N ARG A 185 -5.24 6.02 3.54
CA ARG A 185 -5.31 7.40 3.02
C ARG A 185 -4.26 7.59 1.94
N LEU A 186 -4.67 8.07 0.77
CA LEU A 186 -3.78 8.41 -0.34
C LEU A 186 -3.79 9.92 -0.57
N SER A 187 -2.62 10.55 -0.52
CA SER A 187 -2.44 12.00 -0.68
C SER A 187 -1.24 12.38 -1.55
N GLY A 188 -0.42 11.40 -1.97
CA GLY A 188 0.61 11.60 -2.99
C GLY A 188 0.07 11.42 -4.40
N ASP A 189 0.71 12.06 -5.38
CA ASP A 189 0.32 11.97 -6.79
C ASP A 189 0.91 10.74 -7.48
N LYS A 190 0.23 10.26 -8.53
CA LYS A 190 0.61 9.08 -9.33
C LYS A 190 0.79 7.81 -8.49
N THR A 191 -0.20 7.47 -7.68
CA THR A 191 -0.19 6.20 -6.92
C THR A 191 -0.72 5.03 -7.77
N MET A 192 -0.12 3.85 -7.67
CA MET A 192 -0.61 2.62 -8.29
C MET A 192 -0.81 1.50 -7.27
N LEU A 193 -2.02 0.97 -7.14
CA LEU A 193 -2.32 -0.20 -6.33
C LEU A 193 -2.70 -1.38 -7.22
N TYR A 194 -2.12 -2.56 -6.97
CA TYR A 194 -2.39 -3.76 -7.75
C TYR A 194 -2.67 -4.97 -6.85
N ARG A 195 -3.86 -5.58 -6.97
CA ARG A 195 -4.24 -6.75 -6.14
C ARG A 195 -4.13 -6.50 -4.64
N CYS A 196 -4.37 -5.26 -4.23
CA CYS A 196 -4.48 -4.90 -2.82
C CYS A 196 -5.92 -5.12 -2.33
N ARG A 197 -6.06 -5.32 -1.02
CA ARG A 197 -7.36 -5.28 -0.34
C ARG A 197 -7.36 -4.08 0.60
N ILE A 198 -8.43 -3.30 0.61
CA ILE A 198 -8.59 -2.17 1.53
C ILE A 198 -9.88 -2.43 2.32
N LEU A 199 -9.73 -2.75 3.60
CA LEU A 199 -10.79 -3.30 4.44
C LEU A 199 -11.07 -2.36 5.61
N GLY A 200 -12.34 -2.04 5.84
CA GLY A 200 -12.76 -1.21 6.95
C GLY A 200 -14.27 -1.19 7.11
N THR A 201 -14.77 -0.16 7.79
CA THR A 201 -16.20 0.08 7.97
C THR A 201 -16.58 1.44 7.37
N GLN A 202 -16.75 2.49 8.17
CA GLN A 202 -16.99 3.84 7.69
C GLN A 202 -15.67 4.51 7.29
N ASP A 203 -15.65 5.20 6.15
CA ASP A 203 -14.49 5.95 5.63
C ASP A 203 -13.27 5.06 5.30
N THR A 204 -13.48 3.83 4.79
CA THR A 204 -12.42 2.84 4.55
C THR A 204 -11.23 3.37 3.71
N LEU A 205 -11.48 3.88 2.51
CA LEU A 205 -10.46 4.42 1.60
C LEU A 205 -10.63 5.94 1.51
N PHE A 206 -9.70 6.67 2.11
CA PHE A 206 -9.61 8.12 1.96
C PHE A 206 -8.73 8.47 0.75
N ASP A 207 -9.36 8.50 -0.41
CA ASP A 207 -8.81 8.89 -1.71
C ASP A 207 -8.67 10.42 -1.82
N ASN A 208 -7.85 10.99 -0.93
CA ASN A 208 -7.87 12.40 -0.56
C ASN A 208 -7.51 13.35 -1.71
N ILE A 209 -6.32 13.19 -2.31
CA ILE A 209 -5.84 14.05 -3.41
C ILE A 209 -4.79 13.33 -4.25
N GLY A 210 -4.68 13.72 -5.52
CA GLY A 210 -3.69 13.21 -6.48
C GLY A 210 -4.36 12.42 -7.61
N ARG A 211 -3.55 11.74 -8.42
CA ARG A 211 -4.00 10.81 -9.45
C ARG A 211 -3.66 9.39 -9.06
N HIS A 212 -4.66 8.55 -8.83
CA HIS A 212 -4.41 7.17 -8.40
C HIS A 212 -5.02 6.17 -9.37
N PHE A 213 -4.36 5.04 -9.52
CA PHE A 213 -4.85 3.92 -10.31
C PHE A 213 -4.92 2.69 -9.42
N LEU A 214 -6.12 2.13 -9.27
CA LEU A 214 -6.38 0.94 -8.49
C LEU A 214 -6.81 -0.17 -9.44
N TYR A 215 -5.91 -1.13 -9.66
CA TYR A 215 -6.12 -2.22 -10.60
C TYR A 215 -6.29 -3.56 -9.88
N ASN A 216 -7.43 -4.19 -10.12
CA ASN A 216 -7.79 -5.49 -9.57
C ASN A 216 -7.71 -5.54 -8.04
N CYS A 217 -8.11 -4.44 -7.39
CA CYS A 217 -8.19 -4.30 -5.94
C CYS A 217 -9.59 -4.64 -5.42
N GLU A 218 -9.65 -5.05 -4.15
CA GLU A 218 -10.89 -5.24 -3.39
C GLU A 218 -10.99 -4.10 -2.36
N ILE A 219 -12.15 -3.46 -2.28
CA ILE A 219 -12.41 -2.40 -1.30
C ILE A 219 -13.70 -2.76 -0.59
N GLN A 220 -13.66 -2.86 0.74
CA GLN A 220 -14.79 -3.25 1.57
C GLN A 220 -15.04 -2.21 2.67
N GLY A 221 -16.29 -1.75 2.78
CA GLY A 221 -16.74 -0.92 3.87
C GLY A 221 -18.25 -0.73 3.87
N SER A 222 -18.73 0.22 4.68
CA SER A 222 -20.14 0.54 4.85
C SER A 222 -20.48 1.94 4.33
N ILE A 223 -20.30 2.97 5.16
CA ILE A 223 -20.67 4.37 4.87
C ILE A 223 -19.45 5.09 4.30
N ASP A 224 -19.64 5.80 3.18
CA ASP A 224 -18.60 6.61 2.51
C ASP A 224 -17.24 5.90 2.37
N PHE A 225 -17.30 4.59 2.11
CA PHE A 225 -16.12 3.73 2.19
C PHE A 225 -15.06 4.01 1.12
N ILE A 226 -15.40 4.81 0.10
CA ILE A 226 -14.46 5.48 -0.80
C ILE A 226 -14.86 6.94 -0.83
N PHE A 227 -13.97 7.85 -0.41
CA PHE A 227 -14.26 9.28 -0.33
C PHE A 227 -12.99 10.12 -0.52
N GLY A 228 -13.14 11.40 -0.88
CA GLY A 228 -12.04 12.34 -1.07
C GLY A 228 -12.17 13.13 -2.38
N ASN A 229 -11.07 13.74 -2.84
CA ASN A 229 -11.04 14.67 -3.97
C ASN A 229 -9.97 14.30 -5.02
N ALA A 230 -9.47 13.06 -5.00
CA ALA A 230 -8.53 12.57 -5.99
C ALA A 230 -9.17 12.34 -7.37
N ARG A 231 -8.31 12.26 -8.39
CA ARG A 231 -8.68 11.89 -9.76
C ARG A 231 -8.25 10.45 -10.01
N SER A 232 -9.12 9.52 -9.64
CA SER A 232 -8.75 8.11 -9.56
C SER A 232 -9.48 7.24 -10.59
N LEU A 233 -8.78 6.21 -11.07
CA LEU A 233 -9.35 5.16 -11.91
C LEU A 233 -9.35 3.84 -11.13
N TYR A 234 -10.53 3.22 -11.05
CA TYR A 234 -10.73 1.91 -10.44
C TYR A 234 -11.07 0.91 -11.55
N GLN A 235 -10.19 -0.05 -11.78
CA GLN A 235 -10.34 -1.01 -12.87
C GLN A 235 -10.20 -2.43 -12.36
N VAL A 236 -11.09 -3.32 -12.80
CA VAL A 236 -11.01 -4.76 -12.53
C VAL A 236 -10.71 -5.48 -13.83
N ARG A 237 -9.87 -6.52 -13.79
CA ARG A 237 -9.70 -7.38 -14.95
C ARG A 237 -10.93 -8.27 -15.05
N LYS A 238 -11.77 -8.05 -16.07
CA LYS A 238 -12.81 -9.02 -16.43
C LYS A 238 -12.11 -10.22 -17.05
N TYR A 239 -12.24 -11.39 -16.46
CA TYR A 239 -11.96 -12.62 -17.18
C TYR A 239 -13.05 -12.76 -18.24
N SER A 240 -12.69 -12.62 -19.51
CA SER A 240 -13.48 -13.23 -20.58
C SER A 240 -13.31 -14.73 -20.40
N THR A 241 -14.35 -15.39 -19.88
CA THR A 241 -14.46 -16.85 -20.02
C THR A 241 -14.32 -17.17 -21.51
N PRO A 242 -13.47 -18.14 -21.89
CA PRO A 242 -13.35 -18.56 -23.29
C PRO A 242 -14.70 -19.04 -23.85
#